data_AF-A0A960SR54-F1
#
_entry.id   AF-A0A960SR54-F1
#
_cell.length_a   1.000
_cell.length_b   1.000
_cell.length_c   1.000
_cell.angle_alpha   90.00
_cell.angle_beta   90.00
_cell.angle_gamma   90.00
#
_symmetry.space_group_name_H-M   'P 1'
#
loop_
_entity.id
_entity.type
_entity.pdbx_description
1 polymer ?
#
loop_
_entity_poly.entity_id
_entity_poly.type
_entity_poly.pdbx_seq_one_letter_code
_entity_poly.pdbx_strand_id
1 'polypeptide(L)'
;NRFGGSRWRGRIYGGQFAGPVVRRPLIYHGPFGTGMFQTLYAGSPSWLHVLVTSVEYYVVLLLPLATLATLFHWLLPVLLLAAGLPAGLGLIAAWQVDIPRRMRRFWSRPLVAVLFLLQPVVRGWARYQGRLFLAQTPVRVRRNFRAVSERGGTAQRSRMAFRAPSGIGRLCFLERLVQRLRREGWQFRSDGGWSPNDLEIYGSRWSKLLLATASEYTDDGSHVLRCRLKPARTLPARLVLWLLTAIAIGGLGWRDAWQASRLAGFLPALGCLLWFRHDARRLQAQAGVLIRRVAEDVGIVEAEGP
;
A
#
# COMPACT_ATOMS: atom_id res chain seq x y z
N ASN A 1 0.35 -6.79 -4.29
CA ASN A 1 1.38 -6.02 -5.05
C ASN A 1 1.51 -4.55 -4.56
N ARG A 2 2.41 -4.21 -3.62
CA ARG A 2 2.42 -2.91 -2.90
C ARG A 2 2.86 -1.69 -3.74
N PHE A 3 3.68 -1.90 -4.77
CA PHE A 3 4.16 -0.88 -5.71
C PHE A 3 3.56 -1.04 -7.12
N GLY A 4 2.55 -1.90 -7.25
CA GLY A 4 1.86 -2.21 -8.51
C GLY A 4 2.79 -2.67 -9.64
N GLY A 5 3.83 -3.44 -9.29
CA GLY A 5 4.68 -4.11 -10.28
C GLY A 5 4.03 -5.38 -10.80
N SER A 6 2.89 -5.27 -11.49
CA SER A 6 2.34 -6.35 -12.30
C SER A 6 2.51 -5.94 -13.75
N ARG A 7 3.68 -6.25 -14.32
CA ARG A 7 3.85 -6.19 -15.78
C ARG A 7 3.53 -7.59 -16.30
N TRP A 8 2.37 -7.74 -16.91
CA TRP A 8 2.10 -8.91 -17.74
C TRP A 8 2.98 -8.81 -18.97
N ARG A 9 3.80 -9.83 -19.19
CA ARG A 9 4.78 -9.86 -20.29
C ARG A 9 4.54 -11.04 -21.22
N GLY A 10 3.29 -11.51 -21.28
CA GLY A 10 2.75 -12.54 -22.18
C GLY A 10 3.80 -13.47 -22.79
N ARG A 11 4.24 -14.49 -22.05
CA ARG A 11 4.99 -15.62 -22.61
C ARG A 11 4.52 -16.89 -21.93
N ILE A 12 3.76 -17.69 -22.67
CA ILE A 12 3.24 -18.98 -22.21
C ILE A 12 4.27 -20.10 -22.51
N TYR A 13 5.14 -19.91 -23.51
CA TYR A 13 6.10 -20.95 -23.98
C TYR A 13 7.50 -20.43 -24.38
N GLY A 14 7.92 -19.25 -23.89
CA GLY A 14 9.17 -18.60 -24.34
C GLY A 14 10.35 -18.73 -23.36
N GLY A 15 11.55 -18.97 -23.89
CA GLY A 15 12.80 -19.12 -23.14
C GLY A 15 13.13 -17.99 -22.16
N GLN A 16 13.75 -18.39 -21.05
CA GLN A 16 14.00 -17.60 -19.84
C GLN A 16 15.08 -16.54 -20.11
N PHE A 17 14.82 -15.27 -19.81
CA PHE A 17 15.94 -14.33 -19.60
C PHE A 17 16.53 -14.63 -18.22
N ALA A 18 17.72 -15.22 -18.21
CA ALA A 18 18.50 -15.52 -17.03
C ALA A 18 18.87 -14.22 -16.29
N GLY A 19 18.06 -13.87 -15.29
CA GLY A 19 18.38 -12.84 -14.31
C GLY A 19 18.17 -13.41 -12.91
N PRO A 20 18.97 -13.00 -11.91
CA PRO A 20 18.81 -13.51 -10.55
C PRO A 20 17.39 -13.25 -10.04
N VAL A 21 16.73 -14.30 -9.56
CA VAL A 21 15.37 -14.23 -9.01
C VAL A 21 15.46 -13.68 -7.59
N VAL A 22 15.49 -12.36 -7.45
CA VAL A 22 15.66 -11.69 -6.13
C VAL A 22 14.33 -11.60 -5.35
N ARG A 23 13.23 -12.17 -5.83
CA ARG A 23 11.92 -12.10 -5.14
C ARG A 23 11.17 -13.43 -5.21
N ARG A 24 10.51 -13.78 -4.10
CA ARG A 24 9.62 -14.94 -4.02
C ARG A 24 8.60 -14.92 -5.18
N PRO A 25 8.34 -16.07 -5.84
CA PRO A 25 7.34 -16.17 -6.90
C PRO A 25 6.00 -15.64 -6.41
N LEU A 26 5.31 -14.87 -7.26
CA LEU A 26 4.00 -14.32 -6.94
C LEU A 26 2.95 -15.35 -7.31
N ILE A 27 2.31 -15.94 -6.30
CA ILE A 27 1.22 -16.88 -6.47
C ILE A 27 -0.07 -16.08 -6.67
N TYR A 28 -0.73 -16.30 -7.80
CA TYR A 28 -2.11 -15.86 -7.97
C TYR A 28 -3.01 -16.84 -7.22
N HIS A 29 -3.86 -16.32 -6.34
CA HIS A 29 -4.72 -17.12 -5.47
C HIS A 29 -6.21 -16.87 -5.75
N GLY A 30 -6.57 -16.16 -6.83
CA GLY A 30 -7.95 -15.76 -7.09
C GLY A 30 -8.51 -14.77 -6.06
N PRO A 31 -9.63 -14.08 -6.36
CA PRO A 31 -10.28 -13.17 -5.43
C PRO A 31 -10.52 -13.84 -4.07
N PHE A 32 -10.09 -13.19 -2.98
CA PHE A 32 -10.21 -13.73 -1.62
C PHE A 32 -9.52 -15.08 -1.39
N GLY A 33 -8.59 -15.49 -2.25
CA GLY A 33 -7.86 -16.75 -2.07
C GLY A 33 -8.63 -18.00 -2.51
N THR A 34 -9.68 -17.86 -3.32
CA THR A 34 -10.51 -19.00 -3.79
C THR A 34 -10.05 -19.63 -5.10
N GLY A 35 -9.11 -18.99 -5.80
CA GLY A 35 -8.58 -19.48 -7.06
C GLY A 35 -7.60 -20.63 -6.84
N MET A 36 -7.53 -21.52 -7.83
CA MET A 36 -6.45 -22.50 -7.91
C MET A 36 -5.10 -21.76 -7.92
N PHE A 37 -4.15 -22.23 -7.13
CA PHE A 37 -2.85 -21.58 -7.03
C PHE A 37 -2.07 -21.83 -8.32
N GLN A 38 -1.84 -20.76 -9.09
CA GLN A 38 -0.92 -20.81 -10.23
C GLN A 38 0.32 -20.00 -9.88
N THR A 39 1.46 -20.68 -9.78
CA THR A 39 2.76 -20.03 -9.77
C THR A 39 3.04 -19.47 -11.16
N LEU A 40 3.18 -18.15 -11.26
CA LEU A 40 3.78 -17.55 -12.46
C LEU A 40 5.29 -17.75 -12.40
N TYR A 41 5.81 -18.64 -13.26
CA TYR A 41 7.22 -19.05 -13.35
C TYR A 41 8.18 -17.96 -13.87
N ALA A 42 7.69 -16.75 -14.17
CA ALA A 42 8.57 -15.68 -14.62
C ALA A 42 9.29 -15.06 -13.42
N GLY A 43 10.63 -15.06 -13.45
CA GLY A 43 11.46 -14.32 -12.51
C GLY A 43 10.95 -12.89 -12.35
N SER A 44 10.52 -12.55 -11.14
CA SER A 44 10.03 -11.20 -10.84
C SER A 44 11.16 -10.21 -11.12
N PRO A 45 10.87 -9.03 -11.70
CA PRO A 45 11.86 -7.95 -11.76
C PRO A 45 12.44 -7.70 -10.38
N SER A 46 13.74 -7.36 -10.33
CA SER A 46 14.42 -7.05 -9.08
C SER A 46 13.62 -5.99 -8.31
N TRP A 47 13.56 -6.12 -6.99
CA TRP A 47 12.79 -5.19 -6.15
C TRP A 47 13.23 -3.74 -6.36
N LEU A 48 14.53 -3.52 -6.64
CA LEU A 48 15.11 -2.24 -7.03
C LEU A 48 14.51 -1.71 -8.32
N HIS A 49 14.41 -2.52 -9.37
CA HIS A 49 13.77 -2.09 -10.61
C HIS A 49 12.31 -1.69 -10.39
N VAL A 50 11.57 -2.46 -9.59
CA VAL A 50 10.17 -2.12 -9.25
C VAL A 50 10.10 -0.81 -8.47
N LEU A 51 11.02 -0.61 -7.51
CA LEU A 51 11.08 0.60 -6.70
C LEU A 51 11.43 1.82 -7.55
N VAL A 52 12.55 1.79 -8.27
CA VAL A 52 13.04 2.92 -9.08
C VAL A 52 12.07 3.30 -10.21
N THR A 53 11.27 2.35 -10.69
CA THR A 53 10.21 2.61 -11.69
C THR A 53 8.81 2.85 -11.08
N SER A 54 8.73 3.15 -9.78
CA SER A 54 7.49 3.48 -9.05
C SER A 54 7.40 4.97 -8.76
N VAL A 55 6.19 5.55 -8.73
CA VAL A 55 6.00 6.96 -8.33
C VAL A 55 6.39 7.19 -6.89
N GLU A 56 6.24 6.17 -6.06
CA GLU A 56 6.66 6.18 -4.66
C GLU A 56 8.15 6.52 -4.53
N TYR A 57 9.02 6.09 -5.44
CA TYR A 57 10.44 6.45 -5.44
C TYR A 57 10.68 7.94 -5.68
N TYR A 58 10.06 8.50 -6.73
CA TYR A 58 10.19 9.93 -7.05
C TYR A 58 9.65 10.81 -5.91
N VAL A 59 8.48 10.44 -5.39
CA VAL A 59 7.72 11.29 -4.49
C VAL A 59 8.20 11.15 -3.04
N VAL A 60 8.61 9.95 -2.61
CA VAL A 60 9.00 9.68 -1.21
C VAL A 60 10.51 9.76 -1.01
N LEU A 61 11.32 9.51 -2.04
CA LEU A 61 12.79 9.57 -1.94
C LEU A 61 13.35 10.81 -2.65
N LEU A 62 13.12 10.96 -3.96
CA LEU A 62 13.78 12.03 -4.73
C LEU A 62 13.32 13.43 -4.31
N LEU A 63 12.02 13.65 -4.07
CA LEU A 63 11.53 14.96 -3.64
C LEU A 63 12.14 15.42 -2.30
N PRO A 64 12.08 14.65 -1.19
CA PRO A 64 12.74 15.05 0.05
C PRO A 64 14.26 15.19 -0.10
N LEU A 65 14.91 14.29 -0.85
CA LEU A 65 16.34 14.38 -1.09
C LEU A 65 16.71 15.64 -1.88
N ALA A 66 15.90 16.05 -2.86
CA ALA A 66 16.09 17.28 -3.60
C ALA A 66 15.94 18.52 -2.70
N THR A 67 14.95 18.54 -1.80
CA THR A 67 14.81 19.63 -0.81
C THR A 67 15.98 19.70 0.17
N LEU A 68 16.57 18.55 0.50
CA LEU A 68 17.80 18.49 1.31
C LEU A 68 19.00 18.99 0.50
N ALA A 69 19.12 18.63 -0.77
CA ALA A 69 20.23 19.04 -1.63
C ALA A 69 20.26 20.55 -1.90
N THR A 70 19.10 21.22 -1.93
CA THR A 70 19.04 22.70 -2.03
C THR A 70 19.58 23.40 -0.78
N LEU A 71 19.47 22.75 0.39
CA LEU A 71 20.02 23.27 1.65
C LEU A 71 21.48 22.84 1.84
N PHE A 72 21.83 21.66 1.35
CA PHE A 72 23.13 21.03 1.50
C PHE A 72 23.67 20.58 0.15
N HIS A 73 24.43 21.46 -0.50
CA HIS A 73 25.00 21.20 -1.82
C HIS A 73 25.90 19.94 -1.87
N TRP A 74 26.46 19.49 -0.76
CA TRP A 74 27.22 18.23 -0.69
C TRP A 74 26.36 16.97 -0.89
N LEU A 75 25.03 17.06 -0.74
CA LEU A 75 24.09 15.98 -1.07
C LEU A 75 23.74 15.93 -2.56
N LEU A 76 24.14 16.93 -3.34
CA LEU A 76 23.92 16.97 -4.78
C LEU A 76 24.45 15.72 -5.52
N PRO A 77 25.67 15.21 -5.27
CA PRO A 77 26.11 13.94 -5.86
C PRO A 77 25.22 12.74 -5.49
N VAL A 78 24.68 12.70 -4.26
CA VAL A 78 23.74 11.65 -3.83
C VAL A 78 22.41 11.76 -4.57
N LEU A 79 21.89 12.98 -4.74
CA LEU A 79 20.70 13.24 -5.54
C LEU A 79 20.91 12.85 -7.00
N LEU A 80 22.04 13.23 -7.61
CA LEU A 80 22.38 12.88 -8.98
C LEU A 80 22.50 11.37 -9.16
N LEU A 81 23.12 10.66 -8.21
CA LEU A 81 23.20 9.20 -8.23
C LEU A 81 21.81 8.57 -8.15
N ALA A 82 20.97 9.02 -7.22
CA ALA A 82 19.61 8.52 -7.05
C ALA A 82 18.75 8.80 -8.30
N ALA A 83 18.78 10.02 -8.84
CA ALA A 83 18.07 10.39 -10.07
C ALA A 83 18.66 9.70 -11.32
N GLY A 84 19.95 9.34 -11.28
CA GLY A 84 20.64 8.59 -12.32
C GLY A 84 20.16 7.15 -12.44
N LEU A 85 19.68 6.52 -11.37
CA LEU A 85 19.15 5.14 -11.42
C LEU A 85 17.97 4.97 -12.40
N PRO A 86 16.87 5.76 -12.33
CA PRO A 86 15.79 5.65 -13.30
C PRO A 86 16.21 6.09 -14.72
N ALA A 87 17.07 7.10 -14.83
CA ALA A 87 17.62 7.54 -16.12
C ALA A 87 18.43 6.43 -16.80
N GLY A 88 19.34 5.81 -16.07
CA GLY A 88 20.14 4.66 -16.53
C GLY A 88 19.26 3.48 -16.93
N LEU A 89 18.22 3.15 -16.15
CA LEU A 89 17.26 2.12 -16.53
C LEU A 89 16.49 2.46 -17.82
N GLY A 90 16.14 3.74 -18.02
CA GLY A 90 15.51 4.22 -19.25
C GLY A 90 16.43 4.11 -20.47
N LEU A 91 17.71 4.45 -20.32
CA LEU A 91 18.72 4.31 -21.36
C LEU A 91 18.98 2.85 -21.72
N ILE A 92 19.13 1.97 -20.72
CA ILE A 92 19.28 0.52 -20.92
C ILE A 92 18.04 -0.03 -21.65
N ALA A 93 16.84 0.36 -21.23
CA ALA A 93 15.60 -0.05 -21.89
C ALA A 93 15.51 0.44 -23.35
N ALA A 94 15.95 1.67 -23.62
CA ALA A 94 16.02 2.22 -24.98
C ALA A 94 17.07 1.54 -25.86
N TRP A 95 18.17 1.07 -25.26
CA TRP A 95 19.23 0.35 -25.97
C TRP A 95 18.81 -1.09 -26.31
N GLN A 96 18.14 -1.76 -25.37
CA GLN A 96 17.70 -3.17 -25.50
C GLN A 96 16.41 -3.35 -26.31
N VAL A 97 15.73 -2.27 -26.72
CA VAL A 97 14.45 -2.39 -27.42
C VAL A 97 14.65 -2.76 -28.90
N ASP A 98 14.07 -3.88 -29.30
CA ASP A 98 13.99 -4.29 -30.70
C ASP A 98 12.94 -3.45 -31.42
N ILE A 99 13.39 -2.39 -32.09
CA ILE A 99 12.52 -1.50 -32.88
C ILE A 99 12.42 -2.06 -34.31
N PRO A 100 11.21 -2.35 -34.83
CA PRO A 100 11.01 -2.77 -36.21
C PRO A 100 11.69 -1.80 -37.20
N ARG A 101 12.34 -2.33 -38.26
CA ARG A 101 13.13 -1.53 -39.21
C ARG A 101 12.37 -0.32 -39.77
N ARG A 102 11.06 -0.47 -40.04
CA ARG A 102 10.16 0.59 -40.54
C ARG A 102 9.93 1.75 -39.55
N MET A 103 10.15 1.53 -38.25
CA MET A 103 9.95 2.50 -37.17
C MET A 103 11.28 3.01 -36.58
N ARG A 104 12.43 2.62 -37.16
CA ARG A 104 13.76 2.95 -36.65
C ARG A 104 14.21 4.31 -37.16
N ARG A 105 13.79 5.37 -36.47
CA ARG A 105 14.25 6.75 -36.65
C ARG A 105 15.30 7.08 -35.59
N PHE A 106 16.09 8.14 -35.81
CA PHE A 106 17.09 8.58 -34.83
C PHE A 106 16.46 8.97 -33.47
N TRP A 107 15.20 9.46 -33.49
CA TRP A 107 14.44 9.77 -32.29
C TRP A 107 13.77 8.56 -31.60
N SER A 108 13.73 7.38 -32.22
CA SER A 108 12.94 6.27 -31.67
C SER A 108 13.47 5.77 -30.33
N ARG A 109 14.80 5.69 -30.17
CA ARG A 109 15.44 5.29 -28.91
C ARG A 109 15.33 6.35 -27.80
N PRO A 110 15.64 7.65 -28.02
CA PRO A 110 15.41 8.66 -26.98
C PRO A 110 13.93 8.77 -26.60
N LEU A 111 13.01 8.60 -27.55
CA LEU A 111 11.58 8.51 -27.24
C LEU A 111 11.27 7.34 -26.28
N VAL A 112 11.83 6.14 -26.52
CA VAL A 112 11.66 5.01 -25.60
C VAL A 112 12.20 5.32 -24.21
N ALA A 113 13.36 5.99 -24.11
CA ALA A 113 13.92 6.40 -22.82
C ALA A 113 12.98 7.36 -22.08
N VAL A 114 12.45 8.37 -22.78
CA VAL A 114 11.48 9.33 -22.22
C VAL A 114 10.19 8.63 -21.80
N LEU A 115 9.64 7.74 -22.62
CA LEU A 115 8.45 6.96 -22.28
C LEU A 115 8.69 6.07 -21.06
N PHE A 116 9.89 5.50 -20.91
CA PHE A 116 10.26 4.71 -19.75
C PHE A 116 10.32 5.56 -18.48
N LEU A 117 10.84 6.78 -18.57
CA LEU A 117 10.86 7.77 -17.47
C LEU A 117 9.47 8.30 -17.13
N LEU A 118 8.57 8.42 -18.11
CA LEU A 118 7.20 8.88 -17.91
C LEU A 118 6.30 7.76 -17.38
N GLN A 119 6.64 6.49 -17.64
CA GLN A 119 5.86 5.32 -17.27
C GLN A 119 5.48 5.25 -15.77
N PRO A 120 6.39 5.53 -14.81
CA PRO A 120 6.03 5.62 -13.40
C PRO A 120 4.95 6.67 -13.19
N VAL A 121 5.16 7.90 -13.65
CA VAL A 121 4.24 9.04 -13.45
C VAL A 121 2.84 8.70 -13.93
N VAL A 122 2.70 8.24 -15.17
CA VAL A 122 1.39 7.90 -15.75
C VAL A 122 0.73 6.72 -15.01
N ARG A 123 1.48 5.65 -14.72
CA ARG A 123 0.94 4.50 -13.98
C ARG A 123 0.55 4.85 -12.55
N GLY A 124 1.33 5.71 -11.90
CA GLY A 124 1.04 6.19 -10.56
C GLY A 124 -0.13 7.15 -10.56
N TRP A 125 -0.24 8.05 -11.54
CA TRP A 125 -1.40 8.91 -11.71
C TRP A 125 -2.67 8.07 -11.85
N ALA A 126 -2.69 7.10 -12.76
CA ALA A 126 -3.83 6.18 -12.90
C ALA A 126 -4.18 5.45 -11.58
N ARG A 127 -3.17 5.11 -10.78
CA ARG A 127 -3.32 4.44 -9.47
C ARG A 127 -3.81 5.37 -8.36
N TYR A 128 -3.37 6.61 -8.36
CA TYR A 128 -3.53 7.55 -7.26
C TYR A 128 -4.60 8.60 -7.53
N GLN A 129 -5.00 8.88 -8.77
CA GLN A 129 -6.06 9.86 -9.09
C GLN A 129 -7.35 9.57 -8.31
N GLY A 130 -7.85 8.33 -8.36
CA GLY A 130 -9.03 7.94 -7.58
C GLY A 130 -8.78 7.97 -6.06
N ARG A 131 -7.54 7.81 -5.61
CA ARG A 131 -7.17 7.77 -4.18
C ARG A 131 -6.96 9.16 -3.58
N LEU A 132 -6.43 10.09 -4.37
CA LEU A 132 -6.12 11.46 -3.96
C LEU A 132 -7.38 12.34 -4.02
N PHE A 133 -8.28 12.06 -4.96
CA PHE A 133 -9.47 12.89 -5.20
C PHE A 133 -10.79 12.27 -4.73
N LEU A 134 -10.98 10.94 -4.68
CA LEU A 134 -12.32 10.34 -4.46
C LEU A 134 -12.46 9.32 -3.31
N ALA A 135 -11.40 8.70 -2.79
CA ALA A 135 -11.55 7.51 -1.93
C ALA A 135 -11.44 7.75 -0.40
N GLN A 136 -12.06 8.81 0.13
CA GLN A 136 -12.16 8.98 1.59
C GLN A 136 -13.50 8.44 2.09
N THR A 137 -13.50 7.64 3.15
CA THR A 137 -14.76 7.31 3.82
C THR A 137 -15.35 8.59 4.40
N PRO A 138 -16.60 8.98 4.04
CA PRO A 138 -17.18 10.24 4.49
C PRO A 138 -17.13 10.36 6.02
N VAL A 139 -16.83 11.56 6.52
CA VAL A 139 -16.67 11.81 7.96
C VAL A 139 -17.92 11.41 8.74
N ARG A 140 -19.12 11.58 8.16
CA ARG A 140 -20.40 11.13 8.73
C ARG A 140 -20.42 9.64 9.06
N VAL A 141 -19.98 8.80 8.12
CA VAL A 141 -19.93 7.34 8.28
C VAL A 141 -18.98 6.99 9.42
N ARG A 142 -17.78 7.59 9.41
CA ARG A 142 -16.79 7.37 10.49
C ARG A 142 -17.28 7.86 11.86
N ARG A 143 -18.01 8.97 11.94
CA ARG A 143 -18.55 9.50 13.21
C ARG A 143 -19.57 8.56 13.85
N ASN A 144 -20.44 7.94 13.03
CA ASN A 144 -21.43 6.98 13.53
C ASN A 144 -20.78 5.81 14.28
N PHE A 145 -19.69 5.27 13.73
CA PHE A 145 -18.92 4.19 14.38
C PHE A 145 -17.99 4.69 15.49
N ARG A 146 -17.58 5.95 15.47
CA ARG A 146 -16.73 6.55 16.49
C ARG A 146 -17.39 6.52 17.86
N ALA A 147 -18.62 7.03 17.94
CA ALA A 147 -19.35 7.12 19.21
C ALA A 147 -19.65 5.74 19.81
N VAL A 148 -19.80 4.72 18.95
CA VAL A 148 -19.97 3.32 19.37
C VAL A 148 -18.64 2.74 19.85
N SER A 149 -17.54 2.99 19.13
CA SER A 149 -16.21 2.52 19.51
C SER A 149 -15.66 3.16 20.78
N GLU A 150 -16.07 4.40 21.10
CA GLU A 150 -15.67 5.11 22.33
C GLU A 150 -16.49 4.65 23.55
N ARG A 151 -17.75 4.19 23.34
CA ARG A 151 -18.62 3.64 24.40
C ARG A 151 -18.36 2.17 24.71
N GLY A 152 -18.11 1.37 23.67
CA GLY A 152 -17.74 -0.03 23.80
C GLY A 152 -16.28 -0.12 24.20
N GLY A 153 -15.99 0.05 25.49
CA GLY A 153 -14.66 -0.15 26.08
C GLY A 153 -14.21 -1.60 25.94
N THR A 154 -13.85 -2.03 24.74
CA THR A 154 -13.29 -3.35 24.46
C THR A 154 -12.24 -3.23 23.38
N ALA A 155 -11.00 -3.21 23.88
CA ALA A 155 -9.76 -3.63 23.27
C ALA A 155 -9.64 -3.46 21.76
N GLN A 156 -8.77 -2.52 21.40
CA GLN A 156 -8.10 -2.33 20.11
C GLN A 156 -7.43 -3.61 19.60
N ARG A 157 -8.22 -4.64 19.28
CA ARG A 157 -7.74 -5.95 18.89
C ARG A 157 -7.42 -5.92 17.41
N SER A 158 -6.13 -5.97 17.10
CA SER A 158 -5.65 -6.17 15.72
C SER A 158 -6.01 -7.55 15.17
N ARG A 159 -6.52 -8.45 16.02
CA ARG A 159 -6.92 -9.80 15.69
C ARG A 159 -8.22 -10.11 16.41
N MET A 160 -9.25 -10.50 15.66
CA MET A 160 -10.54 -10.94 16.18
C MET A 160 -10.73 -12.40 15.75
N ALA A 161 -11.37 -13.18 16.60
CA ALA A 161 -11.71 -14.57 16.31
C ALA A 161 -13.21 -14.72 16.49
N PHE A 162 -13.87 -15.36 15.53
CA PHE A 162 -15.31 -15.57 15.55
C PHE A 162 -15.58 -17.05 15.31
N ARG A 163 -16.37 -17.68 16.18
CA ARG A 163 -16.81 -19.06 16.02
C ARG A 163 -18.04 -19.07 15.13
N ALA A 164 -17.92 -19.71 13.96
CA ALA A 164 -18.99 -19.86 12.99
C ALA A 164 -19.62 -21.26 13.08
N PRO A 165 -20.96 -21.37 13.07
CA PRO A 165 -21.67 -22.63 12.87
C PRO A 165 -21.32 -23.28 11.53
N SER A 166 -21.63 -24.58 11.41
CA SER A 166 -21.51 -25.31 10.15
C SER A 166 -22.37 -24.65 9.05
N GLY A 167 -21.79 -24.47 7.85
CA GLY A 167 -22.47 -23.88 6.69
C GLY A 167 -22.21 -22.39 6.43
N ILE A 168 -21.76 -21.61 7.43
CA ILE A 168 -21.44 -20.18 7.23
C ILE A 168 -19.95 -20.04 6.91
N GLY A 169 -19.58 -20.16 5.64
CA GLY A 169 -18.17 -20.06 5.24
C GLY A 169 -17.61 -18.62 5.30
N ARG A 170 -16.28 -18.52 5.34
CA ARG A 170 -15.52 -17.25 5.25
C ARG A 170 -15.96 -16.33 4.11
N LEU A 171 -16.29 -16.89 2.95
CA LEU A 171 -16.71 -16.11 1.78
C LEU A 171 -18.08 -15.45 1.99
N CYS A 172 -19.03 -16.17 2.59
CA CYS A 172 -20.34 -15.61 2.97
C CYS A 172 -20.15 -14.41 3.90
N PHE A 173 -19.29 -14.55 4.92
CA PHE A 173 -18.94 -13.44 5.81
C PHE A 173 -18.33 -12.24 5.04
N LEU A 174 -17.37 -12.49 4.14
CA LEU A 174 -16.74 -11.42 3.35
C LEU A 174 -17.74 -10.73 2.41
N GLU A 175 -18.65 -11.46 1.80
CA GLU A 175 -19.72 -10.91 0.96
C GLU A 175 -20.65 -10.01 1.77
N ARG A 176 -21.08 -10.47 2.95
CA ARG A 176 -21.91 -9.68 3.87
C ARG A 176 -21.18 -8.42 4.35
N LEU A 177 -19.89 -8.54 4.67
CA LEU A 177 -19.06 -7.41 5.03
C LEU A 177 -18.94 -6.39 3.88
N VAL A 178 -18.69 -6.85 2.65
CA VAL A 178 -18.64 -5.99 1.46
C VAL A 178 -19.98 -5.31 1.21
N GLN A 179 -21.10 -6.02 1.34
CA GLN A 179 -22.44 -5.46 1.21
C GLN A 179 -22.69 -4.38 2.28
N ARG A 180 -22.32 -4.64 3.54
CA ARG A 180 -22.44 -3.69 4.64
C ARG A 180 -21.61 -2.43 4.41
N LEU A 181 -20.33 -2.60 4.01
CA LEU A 181 -19.43 -1.51 3.67
C LEU A 181 -20.01 -0.63 2.54
N ARG A 182 -20.57 -1.24 1.49
CA ARG A 182 -21.24 -0.48 0.40
C ARG A 182 -22.47 0.28 0.90
N ARG A 183 -23.37 -0.40 1.62
CA ARG A 183 -24.62 0.19 2.13
C ARG A 183 -24.36 1.41 3.02
N GLU A 184 -23.34 1.32 3.87
CA GLU A 184 -22.97 2.42 4.77
C GLU A 184 -22.05 3.47 4.12
N GLY A 185 -21.65 3.28 2.86
CA GLY A 185 -20.83 4.24 2.13
C GLY A 185 -19.36 4.28 2.55
N TRP A 186 -18.83 3.18 3.10
CA TRP A 186 -17.39 3.04 3.32
C TRP A 186 -16.65 2.94 2.00
N GLN A 187 -15.50 3.60 1.93
CA GLN A 187 -14.58 3.44 0.81
C GLN A 187 -13.68 2.24 1.07
N PHE A 188 -13.70 1.26 0.18
CA PHE A 188 -12.88 0.06 0.31
C PHE A 188 -12.42 -0.46 -1.06
N ARG A 189 -11.47 -1.39 -1.03
CA ARG A 189 -11.01 -2.15 -2.19
C ARG A 189 -10.99 -3.63 -1.84
N SER A 190 -11.69 -4.43 -2.62
CA SER A 190 -11.65 -5.89 -2.55
C SER A 190 -10.37 -6.46 -3.17
N ASP A 191 -9.97 -7.62 -2.68
CA ASP A 191 -8.84 -8.37 -3.23
C ASP A 191 -9.09 -8.77 -4.69
N GLY A 192 -8.05 -8.63 -5.50
CA GLY A 192 -8.04 -9.05 -6.90
C GLY A 192 -7.32 -10.37 -7.14
N GLY A 193 -6.94 -11.09 -6.08
CA GLY A 193 -6.20 -12.36 -6.12
C GLY A 193 -4.67 -12.23 -6.13
N TRP A 194 -4.16 -11.04 -5.84
CA TRP A 194 -2.72 -10.71 -5.89
C TRP A 194 -2.19 -10.09 -4.59
N SER A 195 -3.04 -10.01 -3.57
CA SER A 195 -2.69 -9.43 -2.28
C SER A 195 -3.02 -10.37 -1.13
N PRO A 196 -2.16 -10.41 -0.09
CA PRO A 196 -2.37 -11.27 1.08
C PRO A 196 -3.48 -10.77 2.02
N ASN A 197 -4.25 -9.75 1.60
CA ASN A 197 -5.32 -9.16 2.38
C ASN A 197 -6.57 -9.17 1.52
N ASP A 198 -7.70 -9.46 2.14
CA ASP A 198 -9.00 -9.61 1.47
C ASP A 198 -9.64 -8.25 1.16
N LEU A 199 -9.48 -7.29 2.06
CA LEU A 199 -10.05 -5.95 1.94
C LEU A 199 -9.04 -4.88 2.37
N GLU A 200 -8.94 -3.80 1.59
CA GLU A 200 -8.34 -2.54 2.03
C GLU A 200 -9.46 -1.53 2.32
N ILE A 201 -9.67 -1.17 3.59
CA ILE A 201 -10.68 -0.17 4.00
C ILE A 201 -9.98 1.19 4.14
N TYR A 202 -10.50 2.22 3.49
CA TYR A 202 -9.92 3.57 3.53
C TYR A 202 -10.59 4.40 4.62
N GLY A 203 -9.79 5.02 5.48
CA GLY A 203 -10.29 5.93 6.50
C GLY A 203 -10.19 7.37 6.04
N SER A 204 -9.28 8.11 6.68
CA SER A 204 -8.91 9.47 6.27
C SER A 204 -7.94 9.45 5.07
N ARG A 205 -7.53 10.64 4.61
CA ARG A 205 -6.44 10.80 3.62
C ARG A 205 -5.12 10.19 4.07
N TRP A 206 -4.96 9.90 5.35
CA TRP A 206 -3.67 9.58 5.98
C TRP A 206 -3.56 8.11 6.40
N SER A 207 -4.69 7.46 6.68
CA SER A 207 -4.74 6.09 7.18
C SER A 207 -5.65 5.19 6.33
N LYS A 208 -5.23 3.94 6.20
CA LYS A 208 -6.03 2.85 5.66
C LYS A 208 -5.85 1.61 6.53
N LEU A 209 -6.78 0.68 6.44
CA LEU A 209 -6.77 -0.57 7.18
C LEU A 209 -6.73 -1.74 6.20
N LEU A 210 -5.90 -2.73 6.49
CA LEU A 210 -5.81 -3.96 5.72
C LEU A 210 -6.45 -5.07 6.55
N LEU A 211 -7.51 -5.68 6.02
CA LEU A 211 -8.17 -6.83 6.61
C LEU A 211 -7.70 -8.10 5.89
N ALA A 212 -7.21 -9.06 6.66
CA ALA A 212 -6.96 -10.43 6.21
C ALA A 212 -7.81 -11.38 7.05
N THR A 213 -8.49 -12.32 6.40
CA THR A 213 -9.34 -13.31 7.05
C THR A 213 -8.87 -14.73 6.74
N ALA A 214 -9.00 -15.62 7.71
CA ALA A 214 -8.66 -17.05 7.57
C ALA A 214 -9.70 -17.88 8.33
N SER A 215 -10.03 -19.06 7.82
CA SER A 215 -10.90 -20.03 8.50
C SER A 215 -10.07 -21.22 8.98
N GLU A 216 -10.15 -21.54 10.25
CA GLU A 216 -9.61 -22.76 10.86
C GLU A 216 -10.76 -23.73 11.09
N TYR A 217 -10.77 -24.85 10.37
CA TYR A 217 -11.79 -25.89 10.54
C TYR A 217 -11.40 -26.80 11.71
N THR A 218 -12.37 -27.10 12.57
CA THR A 218 -12.25 -28.06 13.66
C THR A 218 -12.94 -29.36 13.26
N ASP A 219 -12.51 -30.48 13.85
CA ASP A 219 -13.06 -31.82 13.56
C ASP A 219 -14.57 -31.93 13.80
N ASP A 220 -15.11 -31.11 14.72
CA ASP A 220 -16.55 -31.03 15.04
C ASP A 220 -17.40 -30.35 13.94
N GLY A 221 -16.82 -30.01 12.78
CA GLY A 221 -17.49 -29.30 11.68
C GLY A 221 -17.75 -27.80 11.96
N SER A 222 -17.45 -27.33 13.17
CA SER A 222 -17.36 -25.91 13.49
C SER A 222 -16.05 -25.32 12.94
N HIS A 223 -16.03 -24.01 12.69
CA HIS A 223 -14.80 -23.36 12.28
C HIS A 223 -14.64 -21.98 12.90
N VAL A 224 -13.38 -21.60 13.11
CA VAL A 224 -13.01 -20.29 13.67
C VAL A 224 -12.56 -19.38 12.54
N LEU A 225 -13.33 -18.32 12.31
CA LEU A 225 -12.97 -17.23 11.43
C LEU A 225 -12.05 -16.25 12.17
N ARG A 226 -10.78 -16.18 11.76
CA ARG A 226 -9.81 -15.21 12.25
C ARG A 226 -9.75 -14.00 11.33
N CYS A 227 -9.89 -12.81 11.91
CA CYS A 227 -9.82 -11.54 11.22
C CYS A 227 -8.63 -10.74 11.76
N ARG A 228 -7.66 -10.41 10.91
CA ARG A 228 -6.53 -9.54 11.24
C ARG A 228 -6.69 -8.15 10.62
N LEU A 229 -6.72 -7.13 11.46
CA LEU A 229 -6.76 -5.72 11.11
C LEU A 229 -5.38 -5.08 11.26
N LYS A 230 -4.76 -4.72 10.14
CA LYS A 230 -3.46 -4.06 10.11
C LYS A 230 -3.57 -2.60 9.66
N PRO A 231 -3.32 -1.61 10.53
CA PRO A 231 -3.26 -0.22 10.11
C PRO A 231 -2.07 0.03 9.18
N ALA A 232 -2.28 0.86 8.15
CA ALA A 232 -1.26 1.25 7.20
C ALA A 232 -1.39 2.73 6.81
N ARG A 233 -0.26 3.37 6.56
CA ARG A 233 -0.20 4.77 6.10
C ARG A 233 -0.42 4.85 4.59
N THR A 234 -1.23 5.82 4.18
CA THR A 234 -1.40 6.19 2.77
C THR A 234 -0.12 6.83 2.21
N LEU A 235 -0.07 7.06 0.90
CA LEU A 235 1.07 7.75 0.28
C LEU A 235 1.22 9.21 0.76
N PRO A 236 0.14 10.03 0.82
CA PRO A 236 0.23 11.39 1.35
C PRO A 236 0.82 11.46 2.77
N ALA A 237 0.43 10.56 3.66
CA ALA A 237 0.98 10.51 5.02
C ALA A 237 2.47 10.23 5.05
N ARG A 238 2.97 9.39 4.14
CA ARG A 238 4.41 9.14 4.04
C ARG A 238 5.13 10.36 3.47
N LEU A 239 4.61 10.98 2.42
CA LEU A 239 5.22 12.17 1.82
C LEU A 239 5.36 13.30 2.84
N VAL A 240 4.28 13.65 3.55
CA VAL A 240 4.33 14.73 4.56
C VAL A 240 5.35 14.41 5.65
N LEU A 241 5.37 13.16 6.15
CA LEU A 241 6.33 12.76 7.17
C LEU A 241 7.77 12.91 6.66
N TRP A 242 8.07 12.39 5.47
CA TRP A 242 9.43 12.46 4.90
C TRP A 242 9.86 13.88 4.56
N LEU A 243 8.95 14.73 4.08
CA LEU A 243 9.23 16.13 3.79
C LEU A 243 9.53 16.90 5.08
N LEU A 244 8.71 16.73 6.14
CA LEU A 244 8.96 17.36 7.44
C LEU A 244 10.28 16.88 8.05
N THR A 245 10.59 15.58 7.94
CA THR A 245 11.87 15.05 8.39
C THR A 245 13.05 15.63 7.58
N ALA A 246 12.91 15.78 6.26
CA ALA A 246 13.94 16.40 5.42
C ALA A 246 14.18 17.86 5.79
N ILE A 247 13.12 18.63 6.03
CA ILE A 247 13.20 20.02 6.49
C ILE A 247 13.88 20.09 7.88
N ALA A 248 13.51 19.20 8.81
CA ALA A 248 14.12 19.15 10.14
C ALA A 248 15.62 18.86 10.08
N ILE A 249 16.03 17.90 9.24
CA ILE A 249 17.46 17.60 8.98
C ILE A 249 18.14 18.81 8.32
N GLY A 250 17.47 19.49 7.39
CA GLY A 250 17.86 20.78 6.83
C GLY A 250 18.23 21.81 7.89
N GLY A 251 17.35 21.99 8.88
CA GLY A 251 17.55 22.93 9.98
C GLY A 251 18.72 22.57 10.91
N LEU A 252 19.10 21.30 11.02
CA LEU A 252 20.25 20.88 11.86
C LEU A 252 21.58 21.45 11.37
N GLY A 253 21.72 21.65 10.06
CA GLY A 253 22.95 22.18 9.48
C GLY A 253 23.03 23.70 9.45
N TRP A 254 21.99 24.40 9.93
CA TRP A 254 22.02 25.85 10.08
C TRP A 254 22.93 26.25 11.26
N ARG A 255 24.08 26.85 10.95
CA ARG A 255 25.17 27.09 11.93
C ARG A 255 24.73 27.97 13.11
N ASP A 256 23.90 28.98 12.85
CA ASP A 256 23.47 29.96 13.87
C ASP A 256 22.25 29.51 14.70
N ALA A 257 21.72 28.31 14.46
CA ALA A 257 20.58 27.81 15.21
C ALA A 257 21.01 27.33 16.60
N TRP A 258 20.36 27.85 17.64
CA TRP A 258 20.49 27.38 19.02
C TRP A 258 20.23 25.86 19.14
N GLN A 259 20.93 25.17 20.04
CA GLN A 259 20.83 23.70 20.14
C GLN A 259 19.40 23.21 20.41
N ALA A 260 18.62 23.96 21.21
CA ALA A 260 17.22 23.62 21.46
C ALA A 260 16.32 23.85 20.23
N SER A 261 16.60 24.85 19.38
CA SER A 261 15.81 25.09 18.16
C SER A 261 16.06 24.01 17.09
N ARG A 262 17.25 23.39 17.11
CA ARG A 262 17.60 22.24 16.25
C ARG A 262 16.76 21.01 16.54
N LEU A 263 16.58 20.65 17.81
CA LEU A 263 15.74 19.52 18.21
C LEU A 263 14.24 19.83 18.05
N ALA A 264 13.84 21.08 18.30
CA ALA A 264 12.46 21.53 18.11
C ALA A 264 11.97 21.37 16.65
N GLY A 265 12.87 21.42 15.66
CA GLY A 265 12.56 21.19 14.26
C GLY A 265 11.94 19.81 13.96
N PHE A 266 12.15 18.80 14.81
CA PHE A 266 11.54 17.47 14.66
C PHE A 266 10.15 17.35 15.27
N LEU A 267 9.71 18.31 16.10
CA LEU A 267 8.40 18.29 16.75
C LEU A 267 7.22 18.21 15.75
N PRO A 268 7.22 18.93 14.61
CA PRO A 268 6.16 18.80 13.61
C PRO A 268 6.09 17.38 13.00
N ALA A 269 7.24 16.79 12.68
CA ALA A 269 7.31 15.43 12.14
C ALA A 269 6.83 14.39 13.17
N LEU A 270 7.24 14.54 14.43
CA LEU A 270 6.80 13.70 15.53
C LEU A 270 5.29 13.86 15.80
N GLY A 271 4.78 15.09 15.84
CA GLY A 271 3.37 15.40 15.99
C GLY A 271 2.53 14.74 14.89
N CYS A 272 2.95 14.88 13.63
CA CYS A 272 2.32 14.20 12.50
C CYS A 272 2.38 12.67 12.63
N LEU A 273 3.52 12.10 13.04
CA LEU A 273 3.67 10.66 13.25
C LEU A 273 2.68 10.12 14.30
N LEU A 274 2.58 10.81 15.44
CA LEU A 274 1.66 10.47 16.52
C LEU A 274 0.21 10.63 16.09
N TRP A 275 -0.12 11.73 15.41
CA TRP A 275 -1.45 11.99 14.88
C TRP A 275 -1.89 10.93 13.85
N PHE A 276 -1.03 10.58 12.89
CA PHE A 276 -1.31 9.50 11.93
C PHE A 276 -1.49 8.15 12.60
N ARG A 277 -0.69 7.83 13.64
CA ARG A 277 -0.84 6.60 14.42
C ARG A 277 -2.19 6.58 15.14
N HIS A 278 -2.58 7.70 15.73
CA HIS A 278 -3.84 7.83 16.43
C HIS A 278 -5.05 7.74 15.47
N ASP A 279 -5.02 8.42 14.32
CA ASP A 279 -6.07 8.30 13.29
C ASP A 279 -6.18 6.86 12.77
N ALA A 280 -5.06 6.16 12.58
CA ALA A 280 -5.07 4.76 12.16
C ALA A 280 -5.63 3.80 13.23
N ARG A 281 -5.36 4.05 14.52
CA ARG A 281 -5.95 3.30 15.64
C ARG A 281 -7.46 3.53 15.73
N ARG A 282 -7.92 4.77 15.55
CA ARG A 282 -9.34 5.11 15.48
C ARG A 282 -10.04 4.39 14.34
N LEU A 283 -9.43 4.38 13.15
CA LEU A 283 -9.95 3.62 12.01
C LEU A 283 -10.06 2.13 12.31
N GLN A 284 -9.04 1.57 12.97
CA GLN A 284 -9.04 0.16 13.37
C GLN A 284 -10.17 -0.16 14.35
N ALA A 285 -10.41 0.69 15.35
CA ALA A 285 -11.51 0.51 16.31
C ALA A 285 -12.88 0.60 15.62
N GLN A 286 -13.09 1.59 14.76
CA GLN A 286 -14.32 1.75 13.98
C GLN A 286 -14.62 0.55 13.09
N ALA A 287 -13.61 0.06 12.36
CA ALA A 287 -13.75 -1.12 11.51
C ALA A 287 -13.95 -2.40 12.33
N GLY A 288 -13.34 -2.51 13.51
CA GLY A 288 -13.55 -3.63 14.43
C GLY A 288 -15.01 -3.73 14.88
N VAL A 289 -15.62 -2.60 15.27
CA VAL A 289 -17.05 -2.53 15.62
C VAL A 289 -17.93 -2.94 14.45
N LEU A 290 -17.65 -2.44 13.24
CA LEU A 290 -18.38 -2.82 12.04
C LEU A 290 -18.29 -4.33 11.77
N ILE A 291 -17.09 -4.89 11.86
CA ILE A 291 -16.86 -6.33 11.62
C ILE A 291 -17.59 -7.19 12.65
N ARG A 292 -17.56 -6.79 13.93
CA ARG A 292 -18.30 -7.50 14.99
C ARG A 292 -19.80 -7.47 14.75
N ARG A 293 -20.37 -6.31 14.36
CA ARG A 293 -21.79 -6.21 13.99
C ARG A 293 -22.15 -7.08 12.80
N VAL A 294 -21.28 -7.15 11.78
CA VAL A 294 -21.51 -8.05 10.64
C VAL A 294 -21.42 -9.51 11.06
N ALA A 295 -20.53 -9.87 12.00
CA ALA A 295 -20.45 -11.22 12.54
C ALA A 295 -21.76 -11.57 13.28
N GLU A 296 -22.25 -10.68 14.14
CA GLU A 296 -23.53 -10.81 14.86
C GLU A 296 -24.72 -10.95 13.89
N ASP A 297 -24.81 -10.09 12.86
CA ASP A 297 -25.86 -10.13 11.82
C ASP A 297 -25.89 -11.48 11.06
N VAL A 298 -24.75 -12.16 10.96
CA VAL A 298 -24.60 -13.45 10.29
C VAL A 298 -24.77 -14.62 11.27
N GLY A 299 -24.92 -14.37 12.58
CA GLY A 299 -25.05 -15.40 13.61
C GLY A 299 -23.72 -16.04 14.02
N ILE A 300 -22.60 -15.33 13.82
CA ILE A 300 -21.25 -15.75 14.21
C ILE A 300 -20.92 -15.10 15.56
N VAL A 301 -20.51 -15.90 16.54
CA VAL A 301 -20.24 -15.43 17.92
C VAL A 301 -18.75 -15.12 18.08
N GLU A 302 -18.39 -14.08 18.83
CA GLU A 302 -16.97 -13.81 19.15
C GLU A 302 -16.41 -14.98 19.96
N ALA A 303 -15.35 -15.61 19.46
CA ALA A 303 -14.65 -16.64 20.19
C ALA A 303 -13.76 -15.96 21.24
N GLU A 304 -13.82 -16.42 22.49
CA GLU A 304 -12.82 -16.04 23.48
C GLU A 304 -11.43 -16.39 22.91
N GLY A 305 -10.56 -15.38 22.89
CA GLY A 305 -9.24 -15.53 22.26
C GLY A 305 -8.38 -16.57 22.98
N PRO A 306 -7.34 -17.11 22.33
CA PRO A 306 -6.22 -17.68 23.06
C PRO A 306 -5.51 -16.60 23.90
#